data_AF-A0A9P7DKH8-F1
#
_entry.id   AF-A0A9P7DKH8-F1
#
_cell.length_a   1.000
_cell.length_b   1.000
_cell.length_c   1.000
_cell.angle_alpha   90.00
_cell.angle_beta   90.00
_cell.angle_gamma   90.00
#
_symmetry.space_group_name_H-M   'P 1'
#
loop_
_entity.id
_entity.type
_entity.pdbx_description
1 polymer ?
#
loop_
_entity_poly.entity_id
_entity_poly.type
_entity_poly.pdbx_seq_one_letter_code
_entity_poly.pdbx_strand_id
1 'polypeptide(L)'
;MLVEDDFPVCGEWGWRGILGVMNELQHGGKYGGFVGTGGSGLIIHRSLLPILSHIMRIHALQHSPIPPSVRYRPADIIIQDCLVGRDLLCPRNSTLVITSRLVMDHIGGSASTMKGRVYSADMWKCGWRHPLHGFTQVDVVPV
;
A
#
# COMPACT_ATOMS: atom_id res chain seq x y z
N MET A 1 7.41 7.68 10.62
CA MET A 1 6.65 7.01 9.55
C MET A 1 7.17 7.52 8.24
N LEU A 2 7.15 6.71 7.19
CA LEU A 2 7.44 7.16 5.82
C LEU A 2 6.11 7.17 5.06
N VAL A 3 5.87 8.22 4.28
CA VAL A 3 4.67 8.37 3.42
C VAL A 3 5.13 8.55 1.99
N GLU A 4 4.59 7.76 1.07
CA GLU A 4 4.77 7.96 -0.37
C GLU A 4 3.55 8.70 -0.93
N ASP A 5 3.78 9.70 -1.79
CA ASP A 5 2.75 10.64 -2.24
C ASP A 5 2.99 11.06 -3.70
N ASP A 6 2.39 10.32 -4.64
CA ASP A 6 2.36 10.70 -6.06
C ASP A 6 1.04 11.38 -6.47
N PHE A 7 0.02 11.45 -5.59
CA PHE A 7 -1.36 11.83 -5.96
C PHE A 7 -2.00 12.82 -4.99
N PRO A 8 -2.75 13.83 -5.49
CA PRO A 8 -3.36 14.82 -4.61
C PRO A 8 -4.43 14.21 -3.71
N VAL A 9 -4.51 14.69 -2.48
CA VAL A 9 -5.54 14.30 -1.52
C VAL A 9 -6.92 14.82 -1.97
N CYS A 10 -7.95 14.00 -1.80
CA CYS A 10 -9.32 14.29 -2.18
C CYS A 10 -10.00 15.28 -1.23
N GLY A 11 -9.65 16.56 -1.34
CA GLY A 11 -10.24 17.64 -0.55
C GLY A 11 -10.19 17.40 0.98
N GLU A 12 -11.08 18.06 1.70
CA GLU A 12 -11.11 17.99 3.17
C GLU A 12 -11.52 16.60 3.69
N TRP A 13 -12.43 15.91 3.00
CA TRP A 13 -12.86 14.57 3.41
C TRP A 13 -11.73 13.54 3.27
N GLY A 14 -10.92 13.65 2.22
CA GLY A 14 -9.75 12.80 2.06
C GLY A 14 -8.71 13.05 3.14
N TRP A 15 -8.46 14.32 3.47
CA TRP A 15 -7.57 14.69 4.57
C TRP A 15 -8.03 14.14 5.92
N ARG A 16 -9.33 14.23 6.23
CA ARG A 16 -9.90 13.61 7.45
C ARG A 16 -9.71 12.10 7.48
N GLY A 17 -9.80 11.43 6.33
CA GLY A 17 -9.46 10.01 6.19
C GLY A 17 -8.01 9.69 6.55
N ILE A 18 -7.06 10.48 6.04
CA ILE A 18 -5.64 10.35 6.37
C ILE A 18 -5.43 10.54 7.88
N LEU A 19 -6.03 11.58 8.47
CA LEU A 19 -5.94 11.82 9.91
C LEU A 19 -6.51 10.65 10.73
N GLY A 20 -7.63 10.05 10.28
CA GLY A 20 -8.20 8.87 10.92
C GLY A 20 -7.27 7.67 10.88
N VAL A 21 -6.63 7.40 9.73
CA VAL A 21 -5.61 6.34 9.61
C VAL A 21 -4.41 6.62 10.51
N MET A 22 -3.92 7.85 10.56
CA MET A 22 -2.81 8.24 11.43
C MET A 22 -3.15 8.07 12.92
N ASN A 23 -4.39 8.36 13.30
CA ASN A 23 -4.89 8.15 14.66
C ASN A 23 -4.90 6.65 15.03
N GLU A 24 -5.36 5.77 14.14
CA GLU A 24 -5.27 4.32 14.35
C GLU A 24 -3.82 3.84 14.48
N LEU A 25 -2.91 4.38 13.66
CA LEU A 25 -1.49 4.03 13.74
C LEU A 25 -0.83 4.51 15.05
N GLN A 26 -1.32 5.60 15.64
CA GLN A 26 -0.81 6.13 16.91
C GLN A 26 -1.16 5.23 18.10
N HIS A 27 -2.30 4.52 18.07
CA HIS A 27 -2.67 3.54 19.09
C HIS A 27 -1.75 2.31 19.11
N GLY A 28 -0.97 2.10 18.05
CA GLY A 28 -0.03 0.99 17.95
C GLY A 28 -0.68 -0.33 17.54
N GLY A 29 0.14 -1.39 17.44
CA GLY A 29 -0.31 -2.72 17.00
C GLY A 29 -0.49 -2.88 15.48
N LYS A 30 -0.47 -1.78 14.74
CA LYS A 30 -0.53 -1.74 13.27
C LYS A 30 0.82 -1.36 12.68
N TYR A 31 1.16 -1.92 11.51
CA TYR A 31 2.46 -1.74 10.89
C TYR A 31 2.47 -0.77 9.70
N GLY A 32 1.29 -0.35 9.24
CA GLY A 32 1.18 0.68 8.23
C GLY A 32 -0.25 1.10 7.93
N GLY A 33 -0.36 2.16 7.14
CA GLY A 33 -1.59 2.67 6.56
C GLY A 33 -1.55 2.63 5.04
N PHE A 34 -2.70 2.56 4.37
CA PHE A 34 -2.79 2.68 2.92
C PHE A 34 -4.08 3.39 2.52
N VAL A 35 -3.94 4.52 1.84
CA VAL A 35 -5.05 5.46 1.60
C VAL A 35 -5.25 5.84 0.12
N GLY A 36 -4.29 5.47 -0.72
CA GLY A 36 -4.27 5.72 -2.16
C GLY A 36 -4.18 4.43 -2.97
N THR A 37 -3.46 4.47 -4.08
CA THR A 37 -3.30 3.34 -5.01
C THR A 37 -1.85 3.17 -5.41
N GLY A 38 -1.49 1.96 -5.85
CA GLY A 38 -0.11 1.64 -6.18
C GLY A 38 0.80 1.84 -4.96
N GLY A 39 1.90 2.58 -5.13
CA GLY A 39 2.78 2.98 -4.04
C GLY A 39 2.22 4.11 -3.17
N SER A 40 1.23 4.85 -3.65
CA SER A 40 0.82 6.13 -3.08
C SER A 40 -0.15 6.06 -1.94
N GLY A 41 0.12 6.89 -0.93
CA GLY A 41 -0.56 6.82 0.34
C GLY A 41 -0.15 5.62 1.18
N LEU A 42 0.94 4.91 0.85
CA LEU A 42 1.54 3.94 1.76
C LEU A 42 2.20 4.67 2.93
N ILE A 43 1.75 4.34 4.14
CA ILE A 43 2.27 4.85 5.40
C ILE A 43 2.96 3.69 6.10
N ILE A 44 4.27 3.78 6.31
CA ILE A 44 5.06 2.64 6.81
C ILE A 44 5.56 2.93 8.22
N HIS A 45 5.30 2.00 9.15
CA HIS A 45 5.88 2.07 10.48
C HIS A 45 7.40 1.84 10.41
N ARG A 46 8.17 2.68 11.11
CA ARG A 46 9.63 2.72 11.01
C ARG A 46 10.33 1.39 11.31
N SER A 47 9.72 0.53 12.11
CA SER A 47 10.27 -0.79 12.45
C SER A 47 10.34 -1.74 11.26
N LEU A 48 9.55 -1.51 10.20
CA LEU A 48 9.59 -2.32 8.99
C LEU A 48 10.64 -1.83 7.98
N LEU A 49 11.16 -0.61 8.12
CA LEU A 49 12.07 -0.04 7.12
C LEU A 49 13.35 -0.88 6.89
N PRO A 50 14.02 -1.44 7.93
CA PRO A 50 15.17 -2.32 7.71
C PRO A 50 14.80 -3.60 6.94
N ILE A 51 13.64 -4.19 7.26
CA ILE A 51 13.13 -5.40 6.64
C ILE A 51 12.79 -5.12 5.17
N LEU A 52 12.00 -4.08 4.91
CA LEU A 52 11.62 -3.65 3.56
C LEU A 52 12.84 -3.30 2.73
N SER A 53 13.82 -2.58 3.29
CA SER A 53 15.06 -2.28 2.57
C SER A 53 15.81 -3.55 2.16
N HIS A 54 15.84 -4.57 3.02
CA HIS A 54 16.47 -5.84 2.71
C HIS A 54 15.72 -6.60 1.60
N ILE A 55 14.39 -6.72 1.74
CA ILE A 55 13.52 -7.39 0.75
C ILE A 55 13.64 -6.71 -0.62
N MET A 56 13.52 -5.38 -0.65
CA MET A 56 13.60 -4.59 -1.88
C MET A 56 14.95 -4.74 -2.57
N ARG A 57 16.06 -4.77 -1.81
CA ARG A 57 17.39 -5.04 -2.37
C ARG A 57 17.46 -6.40 -3.03
N ILE A 58 16.99 -7.45 -2.35
CA ILE A 58 16.96 -8.82 -2.89
C ILE A 58 16.17 -8.88 -4.21
N HIS A 59 15.02 -8.22 -4.25
CA HIS A 59 14.18 -8.15 -5.46
C HIS A 59 14.79 -7.32 -6.60
N ALA A 60 15.69 -6.38 -6.28
CA ALA A 60 16.37 -5.54 -7.26
C ALA A 60 17.70 -6.11 -7.78
N LEU A 61 18.21 -7.21 -7.20
CA LEU A 61 19.46 -7.83 -7.65
C LEU A 61 19.30 -8.43 -9.06
N GLN A 62 20.28 -8.16 -9.94
CA GLN A 62 20.36 -8.76 -11.28
C GLN A 62 20.42 -10.29 -11.22
N HIS A 63 21.09 -10.84 -10.20
CA HIS A 63 21.12 -12.26 -9.87
C HIS A 63 20.44 -12.45 -8.51
N SER A 64 19.10 -12.38 -8.49
CA SER A 64 18.34 -12.52 -7.26
C SER A 64 18.42 -13.96 -6.72
N PRO A 65 18.61 -14.15 -5.39
CA PRO A 65 18.51 -15.46 -4.76
C PRO A 65 17.06 -15.97 -4.67
N ILE A 66 16.07 -15.18 -5.10
CA ILE A 66 14.66 -15.58 -5.12
C ILE A 66 14.45 -16.70 -6.15
N PRO A 67 13.80 -17.81 -5.78
CA PRO A 67 13.54 -18.91 -6.71
C PRO A 67 12.76 -18.46 -7.95
N PRO A 68 13.07 -18.98 -9.16
CA PRO A 68 12.34 -18.64 -10.40
C PRO A 68 10.84 -18.94 -10.36
N SER A 69 10.39 -19.81 -9.45
CA SER A 69 8.98 -20.11 -9.22
C SER A 69 8.21 -18.96 -8.55
N VAL A 70 8.91 -18.04 -7.87
CA VAL A 70 8.31 -16.84 -7.28
C VAL A 70 8.15 -15.80 -8.37
N ARG A 71 6.90 -15.36 -8.60
CA ARG A 71 6.62 -14.36 -9.62
C ARG A 71 7.25 -13.01 -9.25
N TYR A 72 7.76 -12.31 -10.26
CA TYR A 72 8.13 -10.91 -10.13
C TYR A 72 6.93 -10.09 -9.65
N ARG A 73 7.18 -9.20 -8.69
CA ARG A 73 6.19 -8.26 -8.13
C ARG A 73 6.80 -6.86 -8.18
N PRO A 74 6.02 -5.84 -8.57
CA PRO A 74 6.40 -4.45 -8.40
C PRO A 74 6.67 -4.08 -6.93
N ALA A 75 7.42 -3.00 -6.70
CA ALA A 75 7.88 -2.56 -5.38
C ALA A 75 6.74 -2.29 -4.40
N ASP A 76 5.71 -1.57 -4.85
CA ASP A 76 4.50 -1.27 -4.11
C ASP A 76 3.76 -2.55 -3.67
N ILE A 77 3.65 -3.55 -4.55
CA ILE A 77 3.04 -4.84 -4.22
C ILE A 77 3.84 -5.59 -3.16
N ILE A 78 5.18 -5.56 -3.23
CA ILE A 78 6.05 -6.17 -2.20
C ILE A 78 5.82 -5.49 -0.84
N ILE A 79 5.76 -4.16 -0.81
CA ILE A 79 5.50 -3.39 0.41
C ILE A 79 4.09 -3.69 0.95
N GLN A 80 3.07 -3.68 0.09
CA GLN A 80 1.70 -4.00 0.48
C GLN A 80 1.58 -5.42 1.06
N ASP A 81 2.14 -6.43 0.39
CA ASP A 81 2.16 -7.82 0.86
C ASP A 81 2.86 -7.95 2.22
N CYS A 82 3.93 -7.18 2.44
CA CYS A 82 4.61 -7.11 3.73
C CYS A 82 3.69 -6.53 4.82
N LEU A 83 3.01 -5.41 4.55
CA LEU A 83 2.15 -4.73 5.51
C LEU A 83 0.92 -5.55 5.92
N VAL A 84 0.45 -6.45 5.06
CA VAL A 84 -0.64 -7.39 5.37
C VAL A 84 -0.16 -8.77 5.81
N GLY A 85 1.15 -8.94 6.07
CA GLY A 85 1.72 -10.18 6.60
C GLY A 85 1.74 -11.36 5.63
N ARG A 86 1.63 -11.11 4.32
CA ARG A 86 1.70 -12.14 3.26
C ARG A 86 3.10 -12.44 2.79
N ASP A 87 4.01 -11.46 2.88
CA ASP A 87 5.40 -11.68 2.52
C ASP A 87 6.12 -12.50 3.61
N LEU A 88 6.81 -13.57 3.19
CA LEU A 88 7.48 -14.51 4.09
C LEU A 88 8.63 -13.88 4.89
N LEU A 89 9.18 -12.78 4.39
CA LEU A 89 10.29 -12.06 5.01
C LEU A 89 9.80 -10.95 5.96
N CYS A 90 8.49 -10.74 6.05
CA CYS A 90 7.88 -9.76 6.94
C CYS A 90 7.22 -10.41 8.17
N PRO A 91 6.98 -9.63 9.24
CA PRO A 91 6.27 -10.15 10.41
C PRO A 91 4.88 -10.67 10.02
N ARG A 92 4.59 -11.93 10.35
CA ARG A 92 3.31 -12.58 9.97
C ARG A 92 2.07 -11.93 10.58
N ASN A 93 2.23 -11.24 11.70
CA ASN A 93 1.16 -10.54 12.39
C ASN A 93 1.07 -9.07 11.95
N SER A 94 1.65 -8.72 10.80
CA SER A 94 1.52 -7.38 10.25
C SER A 94 0.07 -7.12 9.86
N THR A 95 -0.45 -6.00 10.34
CA THR A 95 -1.79 -5.54 10.04
C THR A 95 -1.72 -4.11 9.51
N LEU A 96 -2.68 -3.78 8.66
CA LEU A 96 -2.73 -2.56 7.89
C LEU A 96 -4.03 -1.81 8.22
N VAL A 97 -3.99 -0.49 8.24
CA VAL A 97 -5.19 0.35 8.32
C VAL A 97 -5.43 0.99 6.97
N ILE A 98 -6.66 0.96 6.48
CA ILE A 98 -7.06 1.61 5.23
C ILE A 98 -8.22 2.56 5.45
N THR A 99 -8.45 3.46 4.50
CA THR A 99 -9.74 4.15 4.39
C THR A 99 -10.76 3.26 3.66
N SER A 100 -12.05 3.44 3.93
CA SER A 100 -13.13 2.68 3.25
C SER A 100 -13.14 2.91 1.74
N ARG A 101 -12.70 4.10 1.33
CA ARG A 101 -12.57 4.56 -0.06
C ARG A 101 -11.20 5.17 -0.27
N LEU A 102 -10.75 5.21 -1.52
CA LEU A 102 -9.54 5.92 -1.92
C LEU A 102 -9.70 7.42 -1.67
N VAL A 103 -8.75 7.99 -0.94
CA VAL A 103 -8.72 9.41 -0.54
C VAL A 103 -7.59 10.20 -1.21
N MET A 104 -6.89 9.59 -2.16
CA MET A 104 -5.95 10.26 -3.05
C MET A 104 -6.42 10.05 -4.49
N ASP A 105 -6.42 11.12 -5.29
CA ASP A 105 -6.92 11.09 -6.66
C ASP A 105 -5.85 10.54 -7.60
N HIS A 106 -6.00 9.28 -8.01
CA HIS A 106 -5.10 8.70 -9.00
C HIS A 106 -5.23 9.46 -10.33
N ILE A 107 -4.22 10.28 -10.64
CA ILE A 107 -4.12 11.07 -11.88
C ILE A 107 -3.11 10.39 -12.80
N GLY A 108 -3.58 9.88 -13.93
CA GLY A 108 -2.76 9.15 -14.89
C GLY A 108 -3.54 7.97 -15.45
N GLY A 109 -3.60 7.88 -16.78
CA GLY A 109 -4.39 6.85 -17.45
C GLY A 109 -3.58 5.61 -17.78
N SER A 110 -4.19 4.45 -17.55
CA SER A 110 -4.08 3.25 -18.40
C SER A 110 -2.78 2.43 -18.35
N ALA A 111 -1.67 2.95 -17.85
CA ALA A 111 -0.39 2.23 -17.85
C ALA A 111 -0.18 1.45 -16.55
N SER A 112 -0.48 0.15 -16.58
CA SER A 112 0.03 -0.76 -15.56
C SER A 112 1.46 -1.17 -15.91
N THR A 113 2.33 -1.32 -14.90
CA THR A 113 3.61 -2.03 -15.07
C THR A 113 3.41 -3.52 -15.38
N MET A 114 2.19 -4.04 -15.21
CA MET A 114 1.80 -5.39 -15.59
C MET A 114 1.41 -5.46 -17.07
N LYS A 115 2.17 -6.26 -17.84
CA LYS A 115 1.97 -6.42 -19.29
C LYS A 115 0.53 -6.86 -19.61
N GLY A 116 -0.12 -6.12 -20.51
CA GLY A 116 -1.47 -6.43 -21.02
C GLY A 116 -2.64 -5.94 -20.16
N ARG A 117 -2.38 -5.23 -19.05
CA ARG A 117 -3.44 -4.66 -18.22
C ARG A 117 -3.66 -3.19 -18.54
N VAL A 118 -4.89 -2.85 -18.90
CA VAL A 118 -5.34 -1.49 -19.18
C VAL A 118 -6.44 -1.13 -18.19
N TYR A 119 -6.35 0.03 -17.56
CA TYR A 119 -7.38 0.58 -16.67
C TYR A 119 -8.11 1.71 -17.38
N SER A 120 -9.40 1.91 -17.08
CA SER A 120 -10.11 3.09 -17.57
C SER A 120 -9.61 4.35 -16.83
N ALA A 121 -9.75 5.51 -17.47
CA ALA A 121 -9.20 6.78 -16.97
C ALA A 121 -9.87 7.29 -15.67
N ASP A 122 -11.00 6.71 -15.29
CA ASP A 122 -11.77 7.00 -14.08
C ASP A 122 -11.56 5.96 -12.97
N MET A 123 -10.91 4.84 -13.26
CA MET A 123 -10.58 3.85 -12.23
C MET A 123 -9.62 4.43 -11.21
N TRP A 124 -9.80 4.01 -9.96
CA TRP A 124 -8.90 4.30 -8.84
C TRP A 124 -8.85 5.76 -8.40
N LYS A 125 -9.75 6.60 -8.91
CA LYS A 125 -9.93 7.99 -8.47
C LYS A 125 -10.52 8.08 -7.07
N CYS A 126 -10.60 9.30 -6.56
CA CYS A 126 -11.33 9.63 -5.35
C CYS A 126 -12.67 8.90 -5.23
N GLY A 127 -12.93 8.29 -4.07
CA GLY A 127 -14.23 7.70 -3.72
C GLY A 127 -14.42 6.25 -4.16
N TRP A 128 -13.52 5.69 -4.96
CA TRP A 128 -13.50 4.25 -5.26
C TRP A 128 -13.30 3.43 -3.98
N ARG A 129 -13.94 2.25 -3.91
CA ARG A 129 -13.72 1.33 -2.79
C ARG A 129 -12.25 0.91 -2.74
N HIS A 130 -11.64 0.97 -1.57
CA HIS A 130 -10.25 0.59 -1.41
C HIS A 130 -10.04 -0.91 -1.74
N PRO A 131 -9.03 -1.29 -2.57
CA PRO A 131 -8.89 -2.67 -3.07
C PRO A 131 -8.71 -3.75 -2.01
N LEU A 132 -8.09 -3.39 -0.87
CA LEU A 132 -7.84 -4.31 0.24
C LEU A 132 -9.04 -4.48 1.19
N HIS A 133 -10.17 -3.85 0.89
CA HIS A 133 -11.36 -3.96 1.71
C HIS A 133 -11.85 -5.41 1.78
N GLY A 134 -12.03 -5.93 3.00
CA GLY A 134 -12.49 -7.30 3.26
C GLY A 134 -11.38 -8.30 3.58
N PHE A 135 -10.12 -7.87 3.60
CA PHE A 135 -9.02 -8.70 4.11
C PHE A 135 -9.06 -8.70 5.64
N THR A 136 -8.82 -9.86 6.26
CA THR A 136 -8.89 -10.01 7.72
C THR A 136 -7.74 -9.33 8.46
N GLN A 137 -6.66 -9.00 7.75
CA GLN A 137 -5.49 -8.28 8.28
C GLN A 137 -5.64 -6.75 8.20
N VAL A 138 -6.81 -6.27 7.79
CA VAL A 138 -7.04 -4.87 7.44
C VAL A 138 -8.17 -4.28 8.28
N ASP A 139 -7.85 -3.20 8.98
CA ASP A 139 -8.84 -2.37 9.68
C ASP A 139 -9.25 -1.21 8.76
N VAL A 140 -10.52 -0.80 8.85
CA VAL A 140 -11.09 0.19 7.93
C VAL A 140 -11.56 1.43 8.67
N VAL A 141 -11.04 2.59 8.28
CA VAL A 141 -11.50 3.91 8.71
C VAL A 141 -12.58 4.39 7.74
N PRO A 142 -13.82 4.63 8.20
CA PRO A 142 -14.90 5.15 7.36
C PRO A 142 -14.62 6.57 6.88
N VAL A 143 -14.83 6.82 5.58
CA VAL A 143 -14.76 8.14 4.92
C VAL A 143 -15.90 8.33 3.93
#